data_AF-A0A9X4IDR4-F1
#
_entry.id   AF-A0A9X4IDR4-F1
#
_cell.length_a   1.000
_cell.length_b   1.000
_cell.length_c   1.000
_cell.angle_alpha   90.00
_cell.angle_beta   90.00
_cell.angle_gamma   90.00
#
_symmetry.space_group_name_H-M   'P 1'
#
loop_
_entity.id
_entity.type
_entity.pdbx_description
1 polymer ?
#
loop_
_entity_poly.entity_id
_entity_poly.type
_entity_poly.pdbx_seq_one_letter_code
_entity_poly.pdbx_strand_id
1 'polypeptide(L)'
;MKKQLGCLLALLATFACADTNDDLASNNRFGQKIMTGTTLRENADRSGVLLLYCIDNSWYRLGAMYPKMSKQEKSEHVIEICQPNIDTYSVDSVLLAADRYGQPKSEQQAWQIIQDNRRKGTDQGRQELHEKIRQYMQTLDDNPPARSGFFN
;
A
#
# COMPACT_ATOMS: atom_id res chain seq x y z
N MET A 1 51.66 -10.94 38.71
CA MET A 1 51.44 -9.50 38.40
C MET A 1 51.37 -9.32 36.89
N LYS A 2 50.32 -8.60 36.43
CA LYS A 2 49.96 -8.20 35.03
C LYS A 2 49.42 -9.36 34.14
N LYS A 3 48.09 -9.51 34.04
CA LYS A 3 47.10 -8.83 33.14
C LYS A 3 47.22 -9.36 31.70
N GLN A 4 46.18 -9.72 30.95
CA GLN A 4 44.73 -9.83 31.12
C GLN A 4 44.19 -10.55 29.87
N LEU A 5 42.99 -11.14 30.00
CA LEU A 5 41.91 -11.38 29.02
C LEU A 5 42.24 -11.15 27.52
N GLY A 6 41.97 -12.07 26.60
CA GLY A 6 40.74 -12.86 26.49
C GLY A 6 39.65 -12.07 25.76
N CYS A 7 39.58 -12.18 24.44
CA CYS A 7 38.34 -12.23 23.64
C CYS A 7 38.68 -12.31 22.15
N LEU A 8 38.28 -13.43 21.53
CA LEU A 8 37.99 -13.50 20.10
C LEU A 8 36.96 -12.41 19.77
N LEU A 9 37.27 -11.56 18.80
CA LEU A 9 36.30 -10.71 18.11
C LEU A 9 36.30 -11.12 16.64
N ALA A 10 35.55 -12.19 16.35
CA ALA A 10 34.97 -12.39 15.04
C ALA A 10 33.65 -11.63 15.02
N LEU A 11 33.56 -10.56 14.23
CA LEU A 11 32.29 -9.95 13.83
C LEU A 11 32.44 -9.38 12.42
N LEU A 12 32.14 -10.27 11.47
CA LEU A 12 31.33 -10.02 10.28
C LEU A 12 31.19 -8.54 9.90
N ALA A 13 32.00 -8.13 8.92
CA ALA A 13 31.67 -6.96 8.13
C ALA A 13 30.29 -7.19 7.49
N THR A 14 29.39 -6.29 7.82
CA THR A 14 28.00 -6.16 7.37
C THR A 14 27.78 -6.64 5.93
N PHE A 15 26.81 -7.53 5.78
CA PHE A 15 26.14 -7.81 4.52
C PHE A 15 25.77 -6.49 3.84
N ALA A 16 26.44 -6.21 2.73
CA ALA A 16 25.86 -5.43 1.66
C ALA A 16 24.70 -6.25 1.09
N CYS A 17 23.54 -6.19 1.72
CA CYS A 17 22.29 -6.38 1.00
C CYS A 17 21.94 -5.01 0.43
N ALA A 18 22.55 -4.69 -0.71
CA ALA A 18 21.89 -3.86 -1.68
C ALA A 18 20.58 -4.60 -2.04
N ASP A 19 19.50 -4.27 -1.35
CA ASP A 19 18.17 -4.68 -1.79
C ASP A 19 17.72 -3.70 -2.86
N THR A 20 18.47 -3.67 -3.96
CA THR A 20 18.01 -3.06 -5.22
C THR A 20 17.17 -4.09 -5.95
N ASN A 21 16.09 -4.55 -5.33
CA ASN A 21 15.09 -5.38 -6.01
C ASN A 21 13.69 -4.76 -6.02
N ASP A 22 13.45 -3.68 -5.28
CA ASP A 22 12.19 -2.93 -5.33
C ASP A 22 12.39 -1.57 -6.00
N ASP A 23 12.39 -1.53 -7.34
CA ASP A 23 11.86 -0.36 -8.08
C ASP A 23 11.72 -0.55 -9.60
N LEU A 24 11.93 -1.77 -10.11
CA LEU A 24 11.61 -2.13 -11.51
C LEU A 24 10.35 -2.99 -11.62
N ALA A 25 9.53 -3.04 -10.57
CA ALA A 25 8.20 -3.63 -10.61
C ALA A 25 7.24 -2.77 -11.47
N SER A 26 7.31 -3.02 -12.79
CA SER A 26 6.29 -2.78 -13.81
C SER A 26 6.07 -1.33 -14.31
N ASN A 27 6.87 -0.92 -15.29
CA ASN A 27 6.43 0.13 -16.25
C ASN A 27 5.18 -0.29 -17.08
N ASN A 28 4.67 -1.52 -16.92
CA ASN A 28 3.57 -2.06 -17.71
C ASN A 28 2.20 -2.08 -17.01
N ARG A 29 2.12 -1.68 -15.74
CA ARG A 29 0.85 -1.71 -14.99
C ARG A 29 -0.03 -0.50 -15.27
N PHE A 30 0.57 0.67 -15.48
CA PHE A 30 -0.12 1.94 -15.62
C PHE A 30 -0.02 2.45 -17.05
N GLY A 31 -1.17 2.86 -17.61
CA GLY A 31 -1.29 3.27 -19.00
C GLY A 31 -0.67 4.63 -19.31
N GLN A 32 -0.38 4.84 -20.60
CA GLN A 32 0.17 6.10 -21.13
C GLN A 32 -0.89 7.08 -21.62
N LYS A 33 -2.16 6.64 -21.72
CA LYS A 33 -3.27 7.50 -22.13
C LYS A 33 -3.47 8.62 -21.10
N ILE A 34 -3.62 9.85 -21.57
CA ILE A 34 -4.00 10.98 -20.71
C ILE A 34 -5.43 10.79 -20.21
N MET A 35 -5.60 10.84 -18.89
CA MET A 35 -6.88 10.60 -18.21
C MET A 35 -7.53 11.92 -17.83
N THR A 36 -8.82 12.09 -18.15
CA THR A 36 -9.61 13.31 -17.87
C THR A 36 -11.09 13.00 -17.67
N GLY A 37 -11.82 13.94 -17.07
CA GLY A 37 -13.29 13.98 -17.14
C GLY A 37 -14.00 12.81 -16.44
N THR A 38 -15.18 12.43 -16.96
CA THR A 38 -16.09 11.46 -16.32
C THR A 38 -15.46 10.08 -16.15
N THR A 39 -14.78 9.56 -17.17
CA THR A 39 -14.13 8.23 -17.10
C THR A 39 -13.07 8.18 -16.01
N LEU A 40 -12.31 9.26 -15.79
CA LEU A 40 -11.36 9.33 -14.68
C LEU A 40 -12.06 9.25 -13.32
N ARG A 41 -13.18 9.97 -13.15
CA ARG A 41 -13.94 9.94 -11.89
C ARG A 41 -14.53 8.57 -11.60
N GLU A 42 -15.10 7.93 -12.61
CA GLU A 42 -15.64 6.56 -12.49
C GLU A 42 -14.55 5.54 -12.13
N ASN A 43 -13.36 5.67 -12.73
CA ASN A 43 -12.22 4.82 -12.39
C ASN A 43 -11.77 5.05 -10.93
N ALA A 44 -11.68 6.30 -10.49
CA ALA A 44 -11.30 6.64 -9.12
C ALA A 44 -12.31 6.14 -8.07
N ASP A 45 -13.61 6.27 -8.35
CA ASP A 45 -14.66 5.73 -7.48
C ASP A 45 -14.54 4.20 -7.40
N ARG A 46 -14.32 3.55 -8.55
CA ARG A 46 -14.14 2.10 -8.60
C ARG A 46 -12.89 1.63 -7.85
N SER A 47 -11.77 2.34 -7.94
CA SER A 47 -10.55 1.96 -7.24
C SER A 47 -10.69 2.08 -5.71
N GLY A 48 -11.43 3.09 -5.22
CA GLY A 48 -11.79 3.19 -3.82
C GLY A 48 -12.59 1.97 -3.32
N VAL A 49 -13.59 1.54 -4.09
CA VAL A 49 -14.38 0.34 -3.76
C VAL A 49 -13.53 -0.93 -3.78
N LEU A 50 -12.66 -1.10 -4.78
CA LEU A 50 -11.79 -2.28 -4.88
C LEU A 50 -10.75 -2.33 -3.76
N LEU A 51 -10.25 -1.18 -3.30
CA LEU A 51 -9.38 -1.09 -2.15
C LEU A 51 -10.08 -1.56 -0.88
N LEU A 52 -11.27 -1.03 -0.58
CA LEU A 52 -12.05 -1.44 0.59
C LEU A 52 -12.39 -2.94 0.55
N TYR A 53 -12.84 -3.43 -0.62
CA TYR A 53 -13.11 -4.85 -0.80
C TYR A 53 -11.86 -5.71 -0.55
N CYS A 54 -10.69 -5.29 -1.03
CA CYS A 54 -9.43 -6.00 -0.76
C CYS A 54 -9.14 -6.05 0.74
N ILE A 55 -9.27 -4.93 1.43
CA ILE A 55 -8.99 -4.82 2.87
C ILE A 55 -9.89 -5.77 3.66
N ASP A 56 -11.20 -5.69 3.47
CA ASP A 56 -12.17 -6.53 4.17
C ASP A 56 -11.93 -8.01 3.90
N ASN A 57 -11.81 -8.37 2.62
CA ASN A 57 -11.67 -9.76 2.21
C ASN A 57 -10.38 -10.38 2.75
N SER A 58 -9.27 -9.63 2.70
CA SER A 58 -7.97 -10.08 3.21
C SER A 58 -7.99 -10.19 4.73
N TRP A 59 -8.60 -9.22 5.42
CA TRP A 59 -8.76 -9.23 6.88
C TRP A 59 -9.50 -10.48 7.35
N TYR A 60 -10.67 -10.77 6.79
CA TYR A 60 -11.47 -11.93 7.20
C TYR A 60 -10.78 -13.25 6.88
N ARG A 61 -10.13 -13.37 5.71
CA ARG A 61 -9.38 -14.59 5.37
C ARG A 61 -8.20 -14.81 6.30
N LEU A 62 -7.45 -13.76 6.65
CA LEU A 62 -6.37 -13.86 7.62
C LEU A 62 -6.88 -14.22 9.01
N GLY A 63 -8.01 -13.66 9.46
CA GLY A 63 -8.65 -14.05 10.72
C GLY A 63 -9.06 -15.52 10.76
N ALA A 64 -9.61 -16.05 9.66
CA ALA A 64 -9.99 -17.44 9.56
C ALA A 64 -8.79 -18.41 9.53
N MET A 65 -7.70 -18.04 8.84
CA MET A 65 -6.50 -18.88 8.72
C MET A 65 -5.61 -18.79 9.97
N TYR A 66 -5.54 -17.62 10.60
CA TYR A 66 -4.62 -17.31 11.69
C TYR A 66 -5.34 -16.63 12.87
N PRO A 67 -6.22 -17.34 13.61
CA PRO A 67 -7.07 -16.75 14.64
C PRO A 67 -6.32 -16.21 15.87
N LYS A 68 -5.01 -16.49 15.98
CA LYS A 68 -4.14 -15.97 17.06
C LYS A 68 -3.29 -14.78 16.62
N MET A 69 -3.34 -14.39 15.35
CA MET A 69 -2.60 -13.25 14.81
C MET A 69 -3.11 -11.96 15.44
N SER A 70 -2.19 -11.12 15.93
CA SER A 70 -2.58 -9.84 16.53
C SER A 70 -3.23 -8.92 15.49
N LYS A 71 -4.13 -8.01 15.92
CA LYS A 71 -4.73 -7.02 15.02
C LYS A 71 -3.68 -6.15 14.31
N GLN A 72 -2.58 -5.84 15.00
CA GLN A 72 -1.48 -5.05 14.43
C GLN A 72 -0.76 -5.83 13.32
N GLU A 73 -0.31 -7.05 13.60
CA GLU A 73 0.36 -7.92 12.62
C GLU A 73 -0.53 -8.20 11.41
N LYS A 74 -1.81 -8.48 11.65
CA LYS A 74 -2.80 -8.67 10.59
C LYS A 74 -2.96 -7.43 9.72
N SER A 75 -2.95 -6.24 10.32
CA SER A 75 -3.05 -4.97 9.59
C SER A 75 -1.89 -4.79 8.61
N GLU A 76 -0.66 -5.08 9.03
CA GLU A 76 0.50 -4.97 8.14
C GLU A 76 0.42 -5.95 6.97
N HIS A 77 0.01 -7.20 7.22
CA HIS A 77 -0.19 -8.18 6.15
C HIS A 77 -1.30 -7.80 5.18
N VAL A 78 -2.42 -7.23 5.66
CA VAL A 78 -3.48 -6.73 4.76
C VAL A 78 -2.96 -5.58 3.89
N ILE A 79 -2.15 -4.66 4.43
CA ILE A 79 -1.54 -3.59 3.65
C ILE A 79 -0.63 -4.16 2.56
N GLU A 80 0.20 -5.14 2.88
CA GLU A 80 1.07 -5.83 1.92
C GLU A 80 0.26 -6.50 0.80
N ILE A 81 -0.76 -7.28 1.16
CA ILE A 81 -1.65 -7.97 0.21
C ILE A 81 -2.38 -6.98 -0.70
N CYS A 82 -2.86 -5.87 -0.12
CA CYS A 82 -3.63 -4.87 -0.83
C CYS A 82 -2.80 -3.75 -1.47
N GLN A 83 -1.46 -3.82 -1.38
CA GLN A 83 -0.55 -2.81 -1.93
C GLN A 83 -0.86 -2.47 -3.40
N PRO A 84 -1.19 -3.42 -4.30
CA PRO A 84 -1.63 -3.06 -5.63
C PRO A 84 -2.85 -2.12 -5.61
N ASN A 85 -3.92 -2.44 -4.90
CA ASN A 85 -5.11 -1.58 -4.86
C ASN A 85 -4.81 -0.20 -4.24
N ILE A 86 -3.94 -0.15 -3.22
CA ILE A 86 -3.46 1.10 -2.62
C ILE A 86 -2.75 1.97 -3.66
N ASP A 87 -1.89 1.38 -4.50
CA ASP A 87 -1.18 2.10 -5.55
C ASP A 87 -2.13 2.61 -6.64
N THR A 88 -3.11 1.81 -7.07
CA THR A 88 -4.12 2.27 -8.06
C THR A 88 -4.93 3.44 -7.50
N TYR A 89 -5.42 3.33 -6.28
CA TYR A 89 -6.14 4.42 -5.61
C TYR A 89 -5.29 5.69 -5.48
N SER A 90 -3.99 5.54 -5.17
CA SER A 90 -3.06 6.66 -5.09
C SER A 90 -2.83 7.32 -6.45
N VAL A 91 -2.70 6.53 -7.52
CA VAL A 91 -2.59 7.04 -8.90
C VAL A 91 -3.84 7.82 -9.29
N ASP A 92 -5.03 7.27 -9.07
CA ASP A 92 -6.29 7.96 -9.38
C ASP A 92 -6.44 9.26 -8.59
N SER A 93 -6.00 9.30 -7.33
CA SER A 93 -5.99 10.51 -6.51
C SER A 93 -5.11 11.61 -7.11
N VAL A 94 -3.91 11.26 -7.62
CA VAL A 94 -3.03 12.20 -8.32
C VAL A 94 -3.65 12.66 -9.64
N LEU A 95 -4.27 11.75 -10.40
CA LEU A 95 -4.93 12.07 -11.66
C LEU A 95 -6.12 13.02 -11.47
N LEU A 96 -6.96 12.79 -10.46
CA LEU A 96 -8.07 13.68 -10.10
C LEU A 96 -7.58 15.08 -9.74
N ALA A 97 -6.50 15.18 -8.95
CA ALA A 97 -5.89 16.46 -8.64
C ALA A 97 -5.36 17.14 -9.93
N ALA A 98 -4.64 16.39 -10.76
CA ALA A 98 -4.07 16.89 -12.00
C ALA A 98 -5.14 17.40 -12.99
N ASP A 99 -6.24 16.66 -13.17
CA ASP A 99 -7.40 17.06 -13.98
C ASP A 99 -8.04 18.33 -13.43
N ARG A 100 -8.26 18.40 -12.12
CA ARG A 100 -8.85 19.57 -11.44
C ARG A 100 -8.02 20.85 -11.62
N TYR A 101 -6.70 20.74 -11.67
CA TYR A 101 -5.79 21.88 -11.85
C TYR A 101 -5.37 22.11 -13.31
N GLY A 102 -6.03 21.47 -14.29
CA GLY A 102 -5.80 21.71 -15.72
C GLY A 102 -4.44 21.19 -16.22
N GLN A 103 -3.84 20.23 -15.52
CA GLN A 103 -2.57 19.61 -15.89
C GLN A 103 -2.74 18.10 -16.02
N PRO A 104 -3.65 17.60 -16.88
CA PRO A 104 -3.99 16.19 -16.92
C PRO A 104 -2.78 15.32 -17.26
N LYS A 105 -2.78 14.11 -16.71
CA LYS A 105 -1.65 13.18 -16.77
C LYS A 105 -2.11 11.79 -17.21
N SER A 106 -1.15 10.98 -17.62
CA SER A 106 -1.35 9.53 -17.72
C SER A 106 -1.14 8.87 -16.35
N GLU A 107 -1.67 7.66 -16.18
CA GLU A 107 -1.42 6.85 -14.98
C GLU A 107 0.09 6.63 -14.78
N GLN A 108 0.86 6.42 -15.87
CA GLN A 108 2.31 6.27 -15.77
C GLN A 108 3.00 7.52 -15.22
N GLN A 109 2.58 8.72 -15.65
CA GLN A 109 3.12 9.98 -15.14
C GLN A 109 2.73 10.19 -13.67
N ALA A 110 1.49 9.86 -13.28
CA ALA A 110 1.05 9.90 -11.89
C ALA A 110 1.85 8.93 -11.01
N TRP A 111 2.10 7.72 -11.50
CA TRP A 111 2.92 6.73 -10.81
C TRP A 111 4.37 7.21 -10.62
N GLN A 112 4.97 7.81 -11.65
CA GLN A 112 6.31 8.39 -11.56
C GLN A 112 6.38 9.49 -10.48
N ILE A 113 5.37 10.36 -10.38
CA ILE A 113 5.29 11.38 -9.33
C ILE A 113 5.26 10.73 -7.94
N ILE A 114 4.46 9.68 -7.76
CA ILE A 114 4.39 8.94 -6.49
C ILE A 114 5.77 8.35 -6.15
N GLN A 115 6.42 7.68 -7.11
CA GLN A 115 7.74 7.09 -6.89
C GLN A 115 8.83 8.13 -6.62
N ASP A 116 8.78 9.29 -7.29
CA ASP A 116 9.68 10.41 -7.00
C ASP A 116 9.49 10.92 -5.55
N ASN A 117 8.24 11.04 -5.09
CA ASN A 117 7.94 11.46 -3.71
C ASN A 117 8.42 10.43 -2.69
N ARG A 118 8.27 9.12 -2.97
CA ARG A 118 8.77 8.03 -2.11
C ARG A 118 10.28 8.08 -1.99
N ARG A 119 11.00 8.18 -3.11
CA ARG A 119 12.47 8.27 -3.14
C ARG A 119 13.01 9.50 -2.41
N LYS A 120 12.25 10.61 -2.43
CA LYS A 120 12.59 11.84 -1.70
C LYS A 120 12.20 11.81 -0.22
N GLY A 121 11.46 10.80 0.23
CA GLY A 121 10.92 10.73 1.59
C GLY A 121 9.81 11.73 1.87
N THR A 122 9.16 12.28 0.84
CA THR A 122 8.10 13.29 0.94
C THR A 122 6.71 12.73 0.63
N ASP A 123 6.55 11.42 0.62
CA ASP A 123 5.26 10.75 0.38
C ASP A 123 4.39 10.70 1.65
N GLN A 124 4.09 11.88 2.20
CA GLN A 124 3.19 12.02 3.36
C GLN A 124 1.80 11.45 3.07
N GLY A 125 1.33 11.59 1.82
CA GLY A 125 0.04 11.04 1.38
C GLY A 125 -0.05 9.52 1.57
N ARG A 126 1.02 8.77 1.26
CA ARG A 126 1.07 7.33 1.55
C ARG A 126 1.02 7.03 3.05
N GLN A 127 1.77 7.77 3.86
CA GLN A 127 1.80 7.55 5.31
C GLN A 127 0.40 7.77 5.91
N GLU A 128 -0.26 8.87 5.53
CA GLU A 128 -1.63 9.18 5.96
C GLU A 128 -2.63 8.13 5.47
N LEU A 129 -2.53 7.69 4.22
CA LEU A 129 -3.41 6.64 3.68
C LEU A 129 -3.23 5.31 4.41
N HIS A 130 -2.00 4.88 4.63
CA HIS A 130 -1.72 3.65 5.38
C HIS A 130 -2.26 3.74 6.81
N GLU A 131 -2.12 4.88 7.47
CA GLU A 131 -2.67 5.11 8.80
C GLU A 131 -4.20 5.06 8.80
N LYS A 132 -4.86 5.65 7.80
CA LYS A 132 -6.33 5.54 7.64
C LYS A 132 -6.79 4.11 7.43
N ILE A 133 -6.05 3.34 6.62
CA ILE A 133 -6.32 1.91 6.40
C ILE A 133 -6.17 1.13 7.71
N ARG A 134 -5.11 1.37 8.49
CA ARG A 134 -4.94 0.75 9.82
C ARG A 134 -6.09 1.08 10.76
N GLN A 135 -6.45 2.36 10.87
CA GLN A 135 -7.56 2.83 11.70
C GLN A 135 -8.86 2.13 11.33
N TYR A 136 -9.15 2.01 10.04
CA TYR A 136 -10.32 1.28 9.55
C TYR A 136 -10.28 -0.21 9.96
N MET A 137 -9.18 -0.91 9.74
CA MET A 137 -9.05 -2.33 10.11
C MET A 137 -9.17 -2.57 11.62
N GLN A 138 -8.78 -1.62 12.47
CA GLN A 138 -9.01 -1.75 13.92
C GLN A 138 -10.49 -1.86 14.28
N THR A 139 -11.39 -1.30 13.44
CA THR A 139 -12.85 -1.38 13.61
C THR A 139 -13.44 -2.72 13.16
N LEU A 140 -12.67 -3.54 12.44
CA LEU A 140 -13.14 -4.83 11.94
C LEU A 140 -13.02 -5.92 13.01
N ASP A 141 -14.01 -6.81 13.00
CA ASP A 141 -13.97 -8.09 13.69
C ASP A 141 -13.39 -9.17 12.77
N ASP A 142 -12.95 -10.29 13.33
CA ASP A 142 -12.35 -11.38 12.55
C ASP A 142 -13.38 -12.14 11.70
N ASN A 143 -14.67 -11.99 12.00
CA ASN A 143 -15.75 -12.57 11.24
C ASN A 143 -16.42 -11.49 10.38
N PRO A 144 -16.76 -11.80 9.12
CA PRO A 144 -17.55 -10.87 8.31
C PRO A 144 -18.90 -10.62 8.97
N PRO A 145 -19.47 -9.40 8.86
CA PRO A 145 -20.82 -9.15 9.32
C PRO A 145 -21.77 -10.17 8.70
N ALA A 146 -22.70 -10.70 9.49
CA ALA A 146 -23.74 -11.60 8.99
C ALA A 146 -24.40 -10.93 7.79
N ARG A 147 -24.51 -11.64 6.65
CA ARG A 147 -25.14 -11.11 5.43
C ARG A 147 -26.57 -10.69 5.74
N SER A 148 -26.79 -9.42 6.10
CA SER A 148 -28.11 -8.83 6.17
C SER A 148 -28.53 -8.46 4.75
N GLY A 149 -29.14 -9.41 4.03
CA GLY A 149 -30.15 -9.16 2.99
C GLY A 149 -29.92 -8.11 1.90
N PHE A 150 -28.69 -7.70 1.56
CA PHE A 150 -28.44 -6.67 0.52
C PHE A 150 -28.55 -7.18 -0.94
N PHE A 151 -28.95 -8.44 -1.13
CA PHE A 151 -29.38 -8.96 -2.43
C PHE A 151 -30.84 -9.44 -2.30
N ASN A 152 -31.77 -8.50 -2.46
CA ASN A 152 -33.15 -8.76 -2.89
C ASN A 152 -33.48 -7.75 -3.98
#